data_AF-E6S6U4-F1
#
_entry.id   AF-E6S6U4-F1
#
_cell.length_a   1.000
_cell.length_b   1.000
_cell.length_c   1.000
_cell.angle_alpha   90.00
_cell.angle_beta   90.00
_cell.angle_gamma   90.00
#
_symmetry.space_group_name_H-M   'P 1'
#
loop_
_entity.id
_entity.type
_entity.pdbx_description
1 polymer ?
#
loop_
_entity_poly.entity_id
_entity_poly.type
_entity_poly.pdbx_seq_one_letter_code
_entity_poly.pdbx_strand_id
1 'polypeptide(L)'
;MTHPTWRGVTICPCLKEPLDELARASGKDILVSPIKGFGSYQVGRTASAGTGSGGGHVDLALRGLTPEQKLRLEGLARRIGFYADIREPTWWSPTRRQWLSEKWSSHLHMLLKDCRHLSPEARTQLRDWYSGGNGLVGSDPDDGDRTHLRQTWKQYRSDRQGVRPPAPQATIAVANLKHGRRNGDVKRYQAAVWRRLAAATRARILAANHLKETQIADGFFGDVTVEMTTALYRQIAAREPQGGWPIWAEPGPRLLKRLGFIPAGARDLDDPHDEFGEPDSVSDPVSANIDPHPAGVVQ
;
A
#
# COMPACT_ATOMS: atom_id res chain seq x y z
N MET A 1 32.20 -19.16 7.26
CA MET A 1 30.93 -19.87 7.05
C MET A 1 30.35 -19.40 5.72
N THR A 2 29.92 -20.31 4.86
CA THR A 2 29.18 -19.95 3.64
C THR A 2 27.78 -19.48 3.99
N HIS A 3 27.42 -18.27 3.55
CA HIS A 3 26.07 -17.75 3.74
C HIS A 3 25.09 -18.41 2.75
N PRO A 4 23.84 -18.71 3.16
CA PRO A 4 22.85 -19.29 2.27
C PRO A 4 22.42 -18.29 1.18
N THR A 5 21.88 -18.83 0.10
CA THR A 5 21.28 -18.02 -0.98
C THR A 5 19.76 -18.20 -1.03
N TRP A 6 19.05 -17.14 -1.41
CA TRP A 6 17.63 -17.18 -1.74
C TRP A 6 17.45 -16.62 -3.14
N ARG A 7 16.96 -17.45 -4.07
CA ARG A 7 16.78 -17.11 -5.49
C ARG A 7 18.05 -16.44 -6.10
N GLY A 8 19.22 -16.98 -5.77
CA GLY A 8 20.52 -16.51 -6.30
C GLY A 8 21.14 -15.32 -5.58
N VAL A 9 20.54 -14.80 -4.50
CA VAL A 9 21.08 -13.70 -3.70
C VAL A 9 21.51 -14.21 -2.33
N THR A 10 22.71 -13.82 -1.88
CA THR A 10 23.22 -14.13 -0.54
C THR A 10 22.34 -13.49 0.53
N ILE A 11 21.89 -14.28 1.50
CA ILE A 11 21.04 -13.81 2.59
C ILE A 11 21.55 -14.27 3.96
N CYS A 12 21.12 -13.57 5.00
CA CYS A 12 21.19 -14.07 6.37
C CYS A 12 20.36 -15.35 6.52
N PRO A 13 20.84 -16.38 7.24
CA PRO A 13 20.03 -17.57 7.55
C PRO A 13 18.65 -17.24 8.14
N CYS A 14 18.55 -16.17 8.94
CA CYS A 14 17.29 -15.71 9.52
C CYS A 14 16.25 -15.27 8.49
N LEU A 15 16.64 -14.93 7.25
CA LEU A 15 15.75 -14.45 6.20
C LEU A 15 15.07 -15.56 5.40
N LYS A 16 15.59 -16.79 5.44
CA LYS A 16 15.12 -17.89 4.57
C LYS A 16 13.62 -18.15 4.74
N GLU A 17 13.18 -18.49 5.95
CA GLU A 17 11.76 -18.80 6.21
C GLU A 17 10.83 -17.58 6.01
N PRO A 18 11.15 -16.38 6.52
CA PRO A 18 10.31 -15.20 6.28
C PRO A 18 10.14 -14.85 4.80
N LEU A 19 11.18 -15.02 3.98
CA LEU A 19 11.11 -14.75 2.53
C LEU A 19 10.33 -15.81 1.77
N ASP A 20 10.48 -17.08 2.14
CA ASP A 20 9.66 -18.16 1.60
C ASP A 20 8.17 -17.92 1.96
N GLU A 21 7.91 -17.48 3.18
CA GLU A 21 6.56 -17.14 3.64
C GLU A 21 5.98 -15.92 2.90
N LEU A 22 6.77 -14.87 2.69
CA LEU A 22 6.37 -13.70 1.92
C LEU A 22 6.00 -14.11 0.49
N ALA A 23 6.88 -14.86 -0.18
CA ALA A 23 6.62 -15.37 -1.53
C ALA A 23 5.34 -16.23 -1.61
N ARG A 24 5.10 -17.08 -0.61
CA ARG A 24 3.89 -17.91 -0.52
C ARG A 24 2.63 -17.06 -0.26
N ALA A 25 2.71 -16.07 0.63
CA ALA A 25 1.58 -15.24 1.03
C ALA A 25 1.19 -14.20 -0.02
N SER A 26 2.14 -13.76 -0.85
CA SER A 26 1.90 -12.76 -1.92
C SER A 26 1.02 -13.26 -3.06
N GLY A 27 0.85 -14.59 -3.20
CA GLY A 27 0.04 -15.21 -4.23
C GLY A 27 0.79 -15.44 -5.54
N LYS A 28 0.07 -15.89 -6.57
CA LYS A 28 0.65 -16.20 -7.89
C LYS A 28 0.83 -14.96 -8.78
N ASP A 29 0.14 -13.86 -8.47
CA ASP A 29 0.15 -12.63 -9.26
C ASP A 29 1.30 -11.67 -8.88
N ILE A 30 2.03 -11.94 -7.78
CA ILE A 30 3.22 -11.18 -7.40
C ILE A 30 4.44 -12.10 -7.40
N LEU A 31 5.37 -11.82 -8.32
CA LEU A 31 6.67 -12.47 -8.34
C LEU A 31 7.63 -11.79 -7.34
N VAL A 32 7.81 -12.40 -6.16
CA VAL A 32 8.74 -11.90 -5.13
C VAL A 32 10.19 -12.24 -5.52
N SER A 33 10.92 -11.31 -6.14
CA SER A 33 12.28 -11.54 -6.61
C SER A 33 13.29 -10.62 -5.92
N PRO A 34 14.40 -11.13 -5.37
CA PRO A 34 15.43 -10.28 -4.81
C PRO A 34 16.23 -9.59 -5.92
N ILE A 35 16.74 -8.40 -5.64
CA ILE A 35 17.62 -7.71 -6.58
C ILE A 35 19.04 -8.29 -6.43
N LYS A 36 19.63 -8.72 -7.55
CA LYS A 36 20.98 -9.30 -7.55
C LYS A 36 21.98 -8.31 -6.96
N GLY A 37 22.72 -8.77 -5.95
CA GLY A 37 23.71 -7.95 -5.25
C GLY A 37 23.14 -7.11 -4.10
N PHE A 38 21.82 -7.13 -3.88
CA PHE A 38 21.15 -6.39 -2.79
C PHE A 38 20.61 -7.33 -1.71
N GLY A 39 21.48 -8.22 -1.23
CA GLY A 39 21.21 -9.17 -0.16
C GLY A 39 21.85 -8.78 1.16
N SER A 40 22.15 -9.77 2.00
CA SER A 40 22.89 -9.61 3.25
C SER A 40 24.41 -9.77 3.05
N TYR A 41 25.19 -9.26 3.99
CA TYR A 41 26.66 -9.35 4.09
C TYR A 41 27.41 -8.79 2.87
N GLN A 42 26.91 -7.69 2.33
CA GLN A 42 27.57 -6.97 1.25
C GLN A 42 28.80 -6.23 1.78
N VAL A 43 29.97 -6.53 1.23
CA VAL A 43 31.22 -5.85 1.58
C VAL A 43 31.51 -4.75 0.57
N GLY A 44 31.92 -3.57 1.04
CA GLY A 44 32.41 -2.48 0.18
C GLY A 44 31.35 -1.74 -0.65
N ARG A 45 30.05 -1.97 -0.39
CA ARG A 45 28.95 -1.22 -1.02
C ARG A 45 28.43 -0.15 -0.07
N THR A 46 28.36 1.08 -0.55
CA THR A 46 27.74 2.23 0.14
C THR A 46 26.23 2.33 -0.14
N ALA A 47 25.71 1.53 -1.07
CA ALA A 47 24.29 1.48 -1.39
C ALA A 47 23.45 1.14 -0.15
N SER A 48 22.24 1.70 -0.09
CA SER A 48 21.34 1.60 1.07
C SER A 48 22.01 2.01 2.39
N ALA A 49 22.96 2.95 2.33
CA ALA A 49 23.73 3.47 3.47
C ALA A 49 24.40 2.37 4.32
N GLY A 50 24.86 1.27 3.70
CA GLY A 50 25.57 0.19 4.40
C GLY A 50 24.67 -0.76 5.20
N THR A 51 23.35 -0.68 5.07
CA THR A 51 22.40 -1.62 5.70
C THR A 51 22.63 -3.07 5.28
N GLY A 52 23.11 -3.28 4.05
CA GLY A 52 23.47 -4.58 3.51
C GLY A 52 24.74 -5.19 4.10
N SER A 53 25.56 -4.45 4.86
CA SER A 53 26.85 -4.92 5.39
C SER A 53 26.71 -6.02 6.43
N GLY A 54 25.54 -6.13 7.06
CA GLY A 54 25.17 -7.18 8.00
C GLY A 54 24.17 -8.17 7.42
N GLY A 55 23.62 -9.02 8.28
CA GLY A 55 22.52 -9.92 7.96
C GLY A 55 21.15 -9.27 8.16
N GLY A 56 20.11 -9.84 7.56
CA GLY A 56 18.72 -9.42 7.79
C GLY A 56 18.21 -8.34 6.84
N HIS A 57 19.06 -7.87 5.94
CA HIS A 57 18.73 -6.97 4.83
C HIS A 57 18.50 -7.75 3.53
N VAL A 58 17.51 -7.31 2.75
CA VAL A 58 17.30 -7.69 1.34
C VAL A 58 16.41 -6.67 0.64
N ASP A 59 16.75 -6.36 -0.62
CA ASP A 59 15.89 -5.55 -1.50
C ASP A 59 15.19 -6.46 -2.52
N LEU A 60 13.90 -6.22 -2.74
CA LEU A 60 13.09 -6.93 -3.74
C LEU A 60 12.75 -6.03 -4.91
N ALA A 61 12.77 -6.58 -6.12
CA ALA A 61 12.36 -5.87 -7.32
C ALA A 61 10.84 -5.64 -7.32
N LEU A 62 10.41 -4.41 -7.63
CA LEU A 62 9.00 -4.07 -7.83
C LEU A 62 8.63 -3.89 -9.30
N ARG A 63 9.56 -4.18 -10.22
CA ARG A 63 9.35 -4.06 -11.67
C ARG A 63 8.18 -4.94 -12.11
N GLY A 64 7.23 -4.33 -12.84
CA GLY A 64 6.07 -5.03 -13.39
C GLY A 64 4.93 -5.24 -12.39
N LEU A 65 5.06 -4.77 -11.15
CA LEU A 65 3.96 -4.78 -10.19
C LEU A 65 3.12 -3.50 -10.30
N THR A 66 1.81 -3.63 -10.21
CA THR A 66 0.90 -2.48 -10.09
C THR A 66 1.07 -1.78 -8.74
N PRO A 67 0.63 -0.51 -8.58
CA PRO A 67 0.64 0.17 -7.29
C PRO A 67 -0.01 -0.63 -6.16
N GLU A 68 -1.15 -1.28 -6.42
CA GLU A 68 -1.85 -2.12 -5.43
C GLU A 68 -1.01 -3.33 -5.03
N GLN A 69 -0.33 -3.96 -6.00
CA GLN A 69 0.52 -5.11 -5.74
C GLN A 69 1.74 -4.72 -4.90
N LYS A 70 2.36 -3.56 -5.18
CA LYS A 70 3.46 -3.02 -4.37
C LYS A 70 3.03 -2.81 -2.92
N LEU A 71 1.92 -2.10 -2.71
CA LEU A 71 1.37 -1.83 -1.37
C LEU A 71 0.96 -3.10 -0.63
N ARG A 72 0.37 -4.07 -1.35
CA ARG A 72 0.02 -5.37 -0.78
C ARG A 72 1.27 -6.15 -0.35
N LEU A 73 2.32 -6.13 -1.16
CA LEU A 73 3.59 -6.78 -0.85
C LEU A 73 4.26 -6.14 0.37
N GLU A 74 4.31 -4.81 0.43
CA GLU A 74 4.83 -4.05 1.58
C GLU A 74 4.05 -4.39 2.86
N GLY A 75 2.71 -4.30 2.82
CA GLY A 75 1.86 -4.60 3.98
C GLY A 75 2.03 -6.04 4.47
N LEU A 76 2.15 -7.00 3.55
CA LEU A 76 2.45 -8.40 3.87
C LEU A 76 3.82 -8.55 4.53
N ALA A 77 4.86 -7.88 4.01
CA ALA A 77 6.19 -7.91 4.61
C ALA A 77 6.19 -7.32 6.03
N ARG A 78 5.58 -6.14 6.21
CA ARG A 78 5.45 -5.50 7.53
C ARG A 78 4.75 -6.41 8.54
N ARG A 79 3.71 -7.10 8.08
CA ARG A 79 2.97 -8.08 8.87
C ARG A 79 3.75 -9.34 9.20
N ILE A 80 4.55 -9.86 8.28
CA ILE A 80 5.39 -11.06 8.52
C ILE A 80 6.47 -10.76 9.56
N GLY A 81 6.88 -9.51 9.70
CA GLY A 81 7.86 -9.09 10.71
C GLY A 81 9.04 -8.34 10.16
N PHE A 82 8.94 -7.85 8.92
CA PHE A 82 9.90 -6.92 8.35
C PHE A 82 9.58 -5.47 8.75
N TYR A 83 10.60 -4.63 8.81
CA TYR A 83 10.48 -3.25 8.34
C TYR A 83 10.55 -3.34 6.81
N ALA A 84 9.62 -2.68 6.12
CA ALA A 84 9.55 -2.69 4.68
C ALA A 84 9.12 -1.31 4.18
N ASP A 85 9.86 -0.75 3.24
CA ASP A 85 9.62 0.57 2.64
C ASP A 85 9.70 0.47 1.11
N ILE A 86 8.69 0.98 0.41
CA ILE A 86 8.71 1.06 -1.05
C ILE A 86 9.59 2.24 -1.44
N ARG A 87 10.65 1.93 -2.19
CA ARG A 87 11.60 2.91 -2.70
C ARG A 87 11.27 3.18 -4.15
N GLU A 88 10.85 4.41 -4.45
CA GLU A 88 10.67 4.90 -5.81
C GLU A 88 11.85 5.78 -6.25
N PRO A 89 12.38 5.63 -7.48
CA PRO A 89 13.53 6.40 -7.97
C PRO A 89 13.35 7.90 -7.86
N THR A 90 12.11 8.35 -7.86
CA THR A 90 11.74 9.76 -7.77
C THR A 90 10.73 9.91 -6.65
N TRP A 91 11.00 10.82 -5.72
CA TRP A 91 10.12 11.07 -4.57
C TRP A 91 10.15 12.53 -4.15
N TRP A 92 9.05 13.01 -3.58
CA TRP A 92 8.99 14.32 -2.94
C TRP A 92 9.58 14.21 -1.52
N SER A 93 10.54 15.06 -1.17
CA SER A 93 11.00 15.17 0.22
C SER A 93 10.32 16.36 0.90
N PRO A 94 9.46 16.15 1.91
CA PRO A 94 8.86 17.23 2.68
C PRO A 94 9.92 18.07 3.40
N THR A 95 10.95 17.43 3.93
CA THR A 95 12.04 18.10 4.66
C THR A 95 12.84 19.02 3.75
N ARG A 96 13.11 18.62 2.50
CA ARG A 96 13.85 19.43 1.52
C ARG A 96 12.99 20.30 0.62
N ARG A 97 11.67 20.12 0.64
CA ARG A 97 10.69 20.83 -0.18
C ARG A 97 11.00 20.77 -1.69
N GLN A 98 11.46 19.62 -2.17
CA GLN A 98 11.75 19.38 -3.59
C GLN A 98 11.59 17.90 -3.97
N TRP A 99 11.40 17.65 -5.27
CA TRP A 99 11.52 16.31 -5.85
C TRP A 99 13.00 15.89 -5.91
N LEU A 100 13.28 14.69 -5.43
CA LEU A 100 14.58 14.03 -5.51
C LEU A 100 14.49 12.89 -6.51
N SER A 101 15.56 12.64 -7.25
CA SER A 101 15.63 11.56 -8.22
C SER A 101 16.98 10.86 -8.16
N GLU A 102 16.97 9.54 -8.28
CA GLU A 102 18.12 8.66 -8.20
C GLU A 102 18.12 7.62 -9.33
N LYS A 103 19.28 7.01 -9.61
CA LYS A 103 19.47 6.11 -10.77
C LYS A 103 19.01 4.66 -10.57
N TRP A 104 18.35 4.33 -9.47
CA TRP A 104 17.95 2.95 -9.13
C TRP A 104 16.49 2.65 -9.48
N SER A 105 16.14 1.39 -9.75
CA SER A 105 14.74 1.02 -10.05
C SER A 105 13.89 0.94 -8.78
N SER A 106 12.57 1.07 -8.94
CA SER A 106 11.59 0.83 -7.88
C SER A 106 11.83 -0.51 -7.18
N HIS A 107 11.94 -0.49 -5.85
CA HIS A 107 12.25 -1.68 -5.06
C HIS A 107 11.61 -1.63 -3.67
N LEU A 108 11.41 -2.80 -3.05
CA LEU A 108 10.99 -2.90 -1.66
C LEU A 108 12.23 -3.14 -0.81
N HIS A 109 12.60 -2.15 -0.01
CA HIS A 109 13.70 -2.24 0.93
C HIS A 109 13.21 -2.92 2.21
N MET A 110 13.89 -3.97 2.68
CA MET A 110 13.43 -4.72 3.84
C MET A 110 14.53 -5.06 4.85
N LEU A 111 14.18 -4.93 6.13
CA LEU A 111 14.99 -5.37 7.28
C LEU A 111 14.18 -6.29 8.19
N LEU A 112 14.69 -7.48 8.49
CA LEU A 112 14.05 -8.39 9.43
C LEU A 112 14.27 -7.91 10.87
N LYS A 113 13.19 -7.52 11.57
CA LYS A 113 13.25 -6.72 12.80
C LYS A 113 13.90 -7.44 13.98
N ASP A 114 13.78 -8.76 14.04
CA ASP A 114 14.36 -9.62 15.08
C ASP A 114 15.66 -10.32 14.63
N CYS A 115 16.26 -9.91 13.52
CA CYS A 115 17.54 -10.43 13.07
C CYS A 115 18.69 -9.97 13.98
N ARG A 116 19.42 -10.92 14.56
CA ARG A 116 20.59 -10.66 15.42
C ARG A 116 21.84 -10.22 14.66
N HIS A 117 21.83 -10.32 13.33
CA HIS A 117 22.97 -10.03 12.48
C HIS A 117 22.90 -8.67 11.78
N LEU A 118 21.90 -7.83 12.09
CA LEU A 118 21.76 -6.49 11.49
C LEU A 118 23.04 -5.66 11.66
N SER A 119 23.42 -4.93 10.60
CA SER A 119 24.51 -3.96 10.69
C SER A 119 24.14 -2.82 11.66
N PRO A 120 25.13 -2.06 12.18
CA PRO A 120 24.86 -0.83 12.91
C PRO A 120 23.92 0.13 12.17
N GLU A 121 24.09 0.27 10.86
CA GLU A 121 23.30 1.16 10.00
C GLU A 121 21.87 0.66 9.88
N ALA A 122 21.67 -0.65 9.63
CA ALA A 122 20.34 -1.26 9.62
C ALA A 122 19.61 -1.12 10.96
N ARG A 123 20.32 -1.24 12.08
CA ARG A 123 19.74 -0.98 13.41
C ARG A 123 19.35 0.48 13.58
N THR A 124 20.11 1.41 13.02
CA THR A 124 19.78 2.85 13.06
C THR A 124 18.53 3.16 12.27
N GLN A 125 18.41 2.63 11.04
CA GLN A 125 17.19 2.78 10.24
C GLN A 125 15.96 2.23 10.97
N LEU A 126 16.09 1.04 11.57
CA LEU A 126 15.00 0.44 12.30
C LEU A 126 14.59 1.27 13.54
N ARG A 127 15.55 1.90 14.24
CA ARG A 127 15.24 2.82 15.36
C ARG A 127 14.49 4.06 14.88
N ASP A 128 14.94 4.67 13.79
CA ASP A 128 14.27 5.83 13.18
C ASP A 128 12.83 5.47 12.77
N TRP A 129 12.65 4.30 12.16
CA TRP A 129 11.33 3.79 11.78
C TRP A 129 10.39 3.58 12.98
N TYR A 130 10.90 3.04 14.09
CA TYR A 130 10.13 2.94 15.32
C TYR A 130 9.70 4.30 15.89
N SER A 131 10.50 5.34 15.66
CA SER A 131 10.21 6.72 16.08
C SER A 131 9.26 7.46 15.14
N GLY A 132 8.88 6.87 14.00
CA GLY A 132 7.91 7.43 13.05
C GLY A 132 8.54 8.00 11.77
N GLY A 133 9.86 7.96 11.64
CA GLY A 133 10.55 8.23 10.37
C GLY A 133 10.46 7.03 9.41
N ASN A 134 10.95 7.19 8.20
CA ASN A 134 11.02 6.13 7.18
C ASN A 134 12.32 5.32 7.24
N GLY A 135 13.25 5.63 8.14
CA GLY A 135 14.52 4.92 8.28
C GLY A 135 15.64 5.44 7.39
N LEU A 136 15.46 6.57 6.69
CA LEU A 136 16.36 7.01 5.63
C LEU A 136 17.06 8.32 5.95
N VAL A 137 17.95 8.73 5.04
CA VAL A 137 18.58 10.04 5.08
C VAL A 137 17.51 11.13 5.09
N GLY A 138 17.49 11.93 6.14
CA GLY A 138 16.52 13.00 6.34
C GLY A 138 15.37 12.64 7.28
N SER A 139 15.20 11.36 7.64
CA SER A 139 14.16 10.91 8.58
C SER A 139 12.76 11.44 8.23
N ASP A 140 12.44 11.49 6.93
CA ASP A 140 11.11 11.88 6.47
C ASP A 140 10.05 10.93 7.11
N PRO A 141 8.82 11.38 7.38
CA PRO A 141 7.80 10.54 8.03
C PRO A 141 7.50 9.24 7.25
N ASP A 142 7.32 8.12 7.97
CA ASP A 142 6.81 6.87 7.39
C ASP A 142 5.31 6.99 7.08
N ASP A 143 4.94 6.80 5.83
CA ASP A 143 3.58 6.86 5.32
C ASP A 143 2.91 5.48 5.13
N GLY A 144 3.67 4.39 5.30
CA GLY A 144 3.17 3.02 5.20
C GLY A 144 2.33 2.57 6.41
N ASP A 145 1.73 1.37 6.30
CA ASP A 145 0.90 0.82 7.38
C ASP A 145 1.74 0.53 8.64
N ARG A 146 1.36 1.13 9.77
CA ARG A 146 2.02 0.95 11.07
C ARG A 146 1.30 -0.01 12.00
N THR A 147 0.22 -0.67 11.56
CA THR A 147 -0.54 -1.66 12.34
C THR A 147 0.34 -2.79 12.88
N HIS A 148 1.38 -3.17 12.13
CA HIS A 148 2.32 -4.24 12.47
C HIS A 148 3.69 -3.73 12.92
N LEU A 149 3.77 -2.50 13.43
CA LEU A 149 5.03 -1.85 13.83
C LEU A 149 5.90 -2.78 14.70
N ARG A 150 5.34 -3.32 15.79
CA ARG A 150 6.05 -4.18 16.75
C ARG A 150 6.03 -5.67 16.45
N GLN A 151 5.36 -6.10 15.37
CA GLN A 151 5.26 -7.51 14.98
C GLN A 151 6.62 -8.03 14.50
N THR A 152 7.12 -9.13 15.05
CA THR A 152 8.37 -9.80 14.61
C THR A 152 8.06 -11.08 13.87
N TRP A 153 9.05 -11.65 13.17
CA TRP A 153 8.90 -12.98 12.56
C TRP A 153 8.62 -14.05 13.60
N LYS A 154 9.33 -14.01 14.73
CA LYS A 154 9.08 -14.94 15.84
C LYS A 154 7.62 -14.89 16.32
N GLN A 155 7.07 -13.69 16.50
CA GLN A 155 5.66 -13.53 16.87
C GLN A 155 4.74 -14.03 15.75
N TYR A 156 4.98 -13.63 14.50
CA TYR A 156 4.14 -14.02 13.36
C TYR A 156 4.06 -15.54 13.22
N ARG A 157 5.20 -16.21 13.32
CA ARG A 157 5.29 -17.67 13.24
C ARG A 157 4.59 -18.34 14.41
N SER A 158 4.74 -17.81 15.63
CA SER A 158 4.05 -18.32 16.82
C SER A 158 2.54 -18.17 16.70
N ASP A 159 2.06 -16.99 16.30
CA ASP A 159 0.64 -16.70 16.11
C ASP A 159 0.05 -17.63 15.05
N ARG A 160 0.77 -17.90 13.95
CA ARG A 160 0.29 -18.77 12.88
C ARG A 160 0.31 -20.27 13.22
N GLN A 161 1.22 -20.70 14.09
CA GLN A 161 1.24 -22.07 14.61
C GLN A 161 0.15 -22.30 15.68
N GLY A 162 -0.38 -21.23 16.27
CA GLY A 162 -1.52 -21.28 17.22
C GLY A 162 -2.86 -20.77 16.68
N VAL A 163 -2.92 -20.15 15.50
CA VAL A 163 -4.12 -19.45 14.98
C VAL A 163 -4.25 -19.62 13.46
N ARG A 164 -5.48 -19.97 13.06
CA ARG A 164 -5.98 -20.03 11.67
C ARG A 164 -5.49 -18.82 10.86
N PRO A 165 -5.10 -19.00 9.57
CA PRO A 165 -4.65 -17.88 8.75
C PRO A 165 -5.62 -16.69 8.83
N PRO A 166 -5.10 -15.45 8.74
CA PRO A 166 -5.95 -14.27 8.61
C PRO A 166 -7.03 -14.51 7.57
N ALA A 167 -8.26 -14.11 7.90
CA ALA A 167 -9.26 -13.92 6.86
C ALA A 167 -8.65 -13.03 5.76
N PRO A 168 -8.91 -13.33 4.47
CA PRO A 168 -8.57 -12.42 3.38
C PRO A 168 -8.97 -11.00 3.77
N GLN A 169 -8.11 -10.01 3.47
CA GLN A 169 -8.51 -8.60 3.62
C GLN A 169 -9.82 -8.43 2.85
N ALA A 170 -10.88 -8.00 3.56
CA ALA A 170 -12.18 -7.86 2.94
C ALA A 170 -12.07 -6.84 1.81
N THR A 171 -12.51 -7.20 0.62
CA THR A 171 -12.68 -6.26 -0.48
C THR A 171 -14.00 -5.53 -0.30
N ILE A 172 -14.00 -4.24 -0.66
CA ILE A 172 -15.22 -3.44 -0.81
C ILE A 172 -15.12 -2.69 -2.13
N ALA A 173 -16.14 -2.80 -2.98
CA ALA A 173 -16.22 -1.98 -4.18
C ALA A 173 -16.77 -0.60 -3.83
N VAL A 174 -16.07 0.46 -4.23
CA VAL A 174 -16.53 1.85 -4.04
C VAL A 174 -17.91 2.05 -4.70
N ALA A 175 -18.14 1.43 -5.85
CA ALA A 175 -19.42 1.45 -6.56
C ALA A 175 -20.60 0.86 -5.74
N ASN A 176 -20.32 0.03 -4.73
CA ASN A 176 -21.34 -0.53 -3.84
C ASN A 176 -21.69 0.41 -2.66
N LEU A 177 -20.91 1.46 -2.43
CA LEU A 177 -21.06 2.41 -1.32
C LEU A 177 -21.71 3.71 -1.78
N LYS A 178 -22.94 3.58 -2.31
CA LYS A 178 -23.74 4.70 -2.82
C LYS A 178 -24.99 4.89 -1.99
N HIS A 179 -25.42 6.14 -1.79
CA HIS A 179 -26.65 6.44 -1.05
C HIS A 179 -27.85 5.66 -1.61
N GLY A 180 -28.71 5.18 -0.71
CA GLY A 180 -29.88 4.36 -1.04
C GLY A 180 -29.59 2.88 -1.31
N ARG A 181 -28.33 2.44 -1.35
CA ARG A 181 -28.01 1.00 -1.56
C ARG A 181 -28.04 0.20 -0.27
N ARG A 182 -28.58 -1.02 -0.33
CA ARG A 182 -28.48 -2.03 0.73
C ARG A 182 -27.69 -3.25 0.25
N ASN A 183 -26.53 -3.52 0.85
CA ASN A 183 -25.71 -4.69 0.49
C ASN A 183 -24.70 -5.06 1.59
N GLY A 184 -23.99 -6.18 1.39
CA GLY A 184 -22.98 -6.66 2.32
C GLY A 184 -21.73 -5.78 2.43
N ASP A 185 -21.38 -5.04 1.39
CA ASP A 185 -20.22 -4.13 1.40
C ASP A 185 -20.50 -2.93 2.30
N VAL A 186 -21.69 -2.35 2.20
CA VAL A 186 -22.15 -1.28 3.09
C VAL A 186 -22.13 -1.74 4.54
N LYS A 187 -22.61 -2.96 4.83
CA LYS A 187 -22.59 -3.51 6.19
C LYS A 187 -21.18 -3.61 6.76
N ARG A 188 -20.22 -4.09 5.95
CA ARG A 188 -18.80 -4.17 6.34
C ARG A 188 -18.19 -2.78 6.53
N TYR A 189 -18.53 -1.85 5.63
CA TYR A 189 -18.11 -0.46 5.69
C TYR A 189 -18.60 0.23 6.98
N GLN A 190 -19.91 0.18 7.27
CA GLN A 190 -20.50 0.73 8.49
C GLN A 190 -19.79 0.22 9.75
N ALA A 191 -19.58 -1.10 9.83
CA ALA A 191 -18.90 -1.70 10.99
C ALA A 191 -17.44 -1.21 11.14
N ALA A 192 -16.73 -0.99 10.03
CA ALA A 192 -15.36 -0.49 10.06
C ALA A 192 -15.30 1.00 10.44
N VAL A 193 -16.16 1.83 9.86
CA VAL A 193 -16.27 3.25 10.23
C VAL A 193 -16.62 3.38 11.70
N TRP A 194 -17.62 2.65 12.17
CA TRP A 194 -18.09 2.69 13.56
C TRP A 194 -16.96 2.42 14.56
N ARG A 195 -16.13 1.39 14.32
CA ARG A 195 -14.97 1.07 15.17
C ARG A 195 -13.91 2.17 15.23
N ARG A 196 -13.85 3.06 14.23
CA ARG A 196 -12.85 4.12 14.12
C ARG A 196 -13.33 5.49 14.63
N LEU A 197 -14.63 5.66 14.82
CA LEU A 197 -15.20 6.87 15.40
C LEU A 197 -14.88 6.99 16.90
N ALA A 198 -14.55 8.20 17.33
CA ALA A 198 -14.43 8.51 18.75
C ALA A 198 -15.72 8.17 19.52
N ALA A 199 -15.58 7.74 20.77
CA ALA A 199 -16.72 7.30 21.58
C ALA A 199 -17.80 8.39 21.75
N ALA A 200 -17.40 9.64 21.96
CA ALA A 200 -18.32 10.77 22.05
C ALA A 200 -19.11 10.99 20.74
N THR A 201 -18.44 10.84 19.59
CA THR A 201 -19.09 10.93 18.28
C THR A 201 -20.10 9.82 18.07
N ARG A 202 -19.76 8.57 18.45
CA ARG A 202 -20.69 7.44 18.40
C ARG A 202 -21.93 7.69 19.25
N ALA A 203 -21.75 8.12 20.50
CA ALA A 203 -22.85 8.44 21.40
C ALA A 203 -23.80 9.51 20.82
N ARG A 204 -23.24 10.56 20.23
CA ARG A 204 -24.01 11.62 19.55
C ARG A 204 -24.84 11.06 18.39
N ILE A 205 -24.25 10.24 17.52
CA ILE A 205 -24.95 9.66 16.36
C ILE A 205 -26.08 8.73 16.82
N LEU A 206 -25.84 7.87 17.83
CA LEU A 206 -26.89 7.00 18.37
C LEU A 206 -28.07 7.82 18.92
N ALA A 207 -27.77 8.84 19.73
CA ALA A 207 -28.78 9.69 20.34
C ALA A 207 -29.60 10.46 19.29
N ALA A 208 -28.92 11.06 18.30
CA ALA A 208 -29.58 11.86 17.26
C ALA A 208 -30.51 11.04 16.35
N ASN A 209 -30.20 9.76 16.15
CA ASN A 209 -30.96 8.87 15.26
C ASN A 209 -31.86 7.88 16.01
N HIS A 210 -31.94 7.98 17.35
CA HIS A 210 -32.68 7.05 18.22
C HIS A 210 -32.29 5.57 17.99
N LEU A 211 -31.01 5.30 17.75
CA LEU A 211 -30.49 3.97 17.45
C LEU A 211 -29.81 3.34 18.67
N LYS A 212 -29.86 2.01 18.72
CA LYS A 212 -28.96 1.18 19.53
C LYS A 212 -27.72 0.83 18.72
N GLU A 213 -26.60 0.57 19.39
CA GLU A 213 -25.33 0.23 18.73
C GLU A 213 -25.45 -1.02 17.82
N THR A 214 -26.31 -1.98 18.17
CA THR A 214 -26.60 -3.18 17.37
C THR A 214 -27.28 -2.88 16.04
N GLN A 215 -27.82 -1.68 15.84
CA GLN A 215 -28.56 -1.27 14.65
C GLN A 215 -27.72 -0.49 13.64
N ILE A 216 -26.45 -0.18 13.96
CA ILE A 216 -25.59 0.68 13.11
C ILE A 216 -25.16 -0.01 11.80
N ALA A 217 -24.87 -1.31 11.84
CA ALA A 217 -24.39 -2.06 10.68
C ALA A 217 -25.52 -2.83 10.00
N ASP A 218 -26.58 -2.12 9.58
CA ASP A 218 -27.78 -2.69 8.97
C ASP A 218 -27.61 -3.01 7.47
N GLY A 219 -26.50 -2.56 6.87
CA GLY A 219 -26.17 -2.74 5.47
C GLY A 219 -26.80 -1.73 4.51
N PHE A 220 -27.48 -0.68 5.00
CA PHE A 220 -28.07 0.36 4.17
C PHE A 220 -27.30 1.67 4.23
N PHE A 221 -26.93 2.17 3.05
CA PHE A 221 -26.21 3.42 2.92
C PHE A 221 -27.22 4.57 2.92
N GLY A 222 -27.78 4.86 4.08
CA GLY A 222 -28.66 6.01 4.31
C GLY A 222 -27.95 7.13 5.08
N ASP A 223 -28.74 8.02 5.65
CA ASP A 223 -28.26 9.25 6.28
C ASP A 223 -27.36 8.99 7.48
N VAL A 224 -27.62 7.93 8.25
CA VAL A 224 -26.76 7.49 9.35
C VAL A 224 -25.36 7.11 8.84
N THR A 225 -25.29 6.39 7.72
CA THR A 225 -24.01 6.00 7.11
C THR A 225 -23.27 7.23 6.57
N VAL A 226 -23.98 8.18 5.97
CA VAL A 226 -23.41 9.47 5.54
C VAL A 226 -22.88 10.26 6.73
N GLU A 227 -23.63 10.34 7.83
CA GLU A 227 -23.24 11.06 9.03
C GLU A 227 -21.98 10.45 9.65
N MET A 228 -21.93 9.13 9.78
CA MET A 228 -20.77 8.38 10.25
C MET A 228 -19.54 8.63 9.37
N THR A 229 -19.71 8.58 8.05
CA THR A 229 -18.65 8.82 7.05
C THR A 229 -18.10 10.24 7.18
N THR A 230 -18.99 11.22 7.21
CA THR A 230 -18.64 12.65 7.36
C THR A 230 -17.90 12.90 8.68
N ALA A 231 -18.37 12.30 9.77
CA ALA A 231 -17.72 12.42 11.08
C ALA A 231 -16.31 11.81 11.08
N LEU A 232 -16.12 10.68 10.40
CA LEU A 232 -14.81 10.05 10.27
C LEU A 232 -13.86 10.92 9.43
N TYR A 233 -14.33 11.49 8.31
CA TYR A 233 -13.53 12.42 7.51
C TYR A 233 -13.07 13.62 8.33
N ARG A 234 -13.97 14.25 9.11
CA ARG A 234 -13.60 15.36 10.00
C ARG A 234 -12.57 14.95 11.04
N GLN A 235 -12.72 13.77 11.64
CA GLN A 235 -11.75 13.24 12.61
C GLN A 235 -10.37 13.02 11.98
N ILE A 236 -10.32 12.55 10.73
CA ILE A 236 -9.06 12.35 10.00
C ILE A 236 -8.46 13.70 9.61
N ALA A 237 -9.24 14.61 9.02
CA ALA A 237 -8.78 15.94 8.62
C ALA A 237 -8.22 16.75 9.81
N ALA A 238 -8.82 16.63 11.00
CA ALA A 238 -8.29 17.27 12.21
C ALA A 238 -6.90 16.75 12.62
N ARG A 239 -6.58 15.50 12.30
CA ARG A 239 -5.26 14.89 12.56
C ARG A 239 -4.28 15.09 11.41
N GLU A 240 -4.80 15.29 10.21
CA GLU A 240 -4.06 15.36 8.95
C GLU A 240 -4.54 16.57 8.12
N PRO A 241 -4.30 17.81 8.58
CA PRO A 241 -4.85 19.02 7.95
C PRO A 241 -4.36 19.23 6.52
N GLN A 242 -3.16 18.74 6.19
CA GLN A 242 -2.60 18.79 4.83
C GLN A 242 -3.02 17.59 3.96
N GLY A 243 -3.87 16.70 4.48
CA GLY A 243 -4.24 15.47 3.80
C GLY A 243 -5.21 15.65 2.65
N GLY A 244 -5.88 16.80 2.49
CA GLY A 244 -6.87 16.99 1.42
C GLY A 244 -8.07 16.05 1.52
N TRP A 245 -8.49 15.73 2.75
CA TRP A 245 -9.58 14.78 2.99
C TRP A 245 -10.93 15.40 2.64
N PRO A 246 -11.67 14.85 1.65
CA PRO A 246 -12.96 15.39 1.27
C PRO A 246 -13.97 15.25 2.40
N ILE A 247 -14.83 16.26 2.58
CA ILE A 247 -15.85 16.28 3.65
C ILE A 247 -17.23 15.83 3.09
N TRP A 248 -17.28 15.26 1.89
CA TRP A 248 -18.55 14.81 1.28
C TRP A 248 -18.89 13.34 1.56
N ALA A 249 -20.16 13.01 1.32
CA ALA A 249 -20.91 11.91 1.92
C ALA A 249 -20.50 10.48 1.50
N GLU A 250 -19.93 10.29 0.32
CA GLU A 250 -19.59 8.97 -0.21
C GLU A 250 -18.09 8.65 0.02
N PRO A 251 -17.76 7.44 0.52
CA PRO A 251 -16.39 7.06 0.78
C PRO A 251 -15.59 6.83 -0.50
N GLY A 252 -14.49 7.56 -0.65
CA GLY A 252 -13.52 7.35 -1.73
C GLY A 252 -12.56 6.17 -1.46
N PRO A 253 -11.82 5.71 -2.50
CA PRO A 253 -10.81 4.64 -2.39
C PRO A 253 -9.81 4.87 -1.24
N ARG A 254 -9.39 6.12 -1.06
CA ARG A 254 -8.44 6.52 -0.03
C ARG A 254 -8.95 6.29 1.39
N LEU A 255 -10.24 6.54 1.65
CA LEU A 255 -10.85 6.23 2.94
C LEU A 255 -10.95 4.71 3.17
N LEU A 256 -11.30 3.95 2.13
CA LEU A 256 -11.36 2.48 2.23
C LEU A 256 -9.99 1.87 2.56
N LYS A 257 -8.91 2.36 1.93
CA LYS A 257 -7.53 1.97 2.27
C LYS A 257 -7.22 2.26 3.74
N ARG A 258 -7.60 3.45 4.25
CA ARG A 258 -7.42 3.83 5.67
C ARG A 258 -8.18 2.93 6.65
N LEU A 259 -9.32 2.40 6.21
CA LEU A 259 -10.15 1.45 6.95
C LEU A 259 -9.64 0.00 6.84
N GLY A 260 -8.61 -0.28 6.05
CA GLY A 260 -8.02 -1.60 5.87
C GLY A 260 -8.71 -2.46 4.81
N PHE A 261 -9.47 -1.85 3.91
CA PHE A 261 -10.07 -2.53 2.75
C PHE A 261 -9.21 -2.33 1.50
N ILE A 262 -9.26 -3.31 0.60
CA ILE A 262 -8.76 -3.16 -0.77
C ILE A 262 -9.95 -2.67 -1.63
N PRO A 263 -9.90 -1.46 -2.21
CA PRO A 263 -10.94 -0.97 -3.10
C PRO A 263 -11.02 -1.86 -4.34
N ALA A 264 -12.16 -2.48 -4.60
CA ALA A 264 -12.36 -3.24 -5.83
C ALA A 264 -12.70 -2.28 -6.99
N GLY A 265 -11.95 -2.37 -8.09
CA GLY A 265 -12.27 -1.69 -9.35
C GLY A 265 -11.93 -0.20 -9.46
N ALA A 266 -11.10 0.36 -8.56
CA ALA A 266 -10.57 1.70 -8.77
C ALA A 266 -9.51 1.66 -9.88
N ARG A 267 -9.75 2.34 -11.00
CA ARG A 267 -8.66 2.83 -11.87
C ARG A 267 -8.02 4.01 -11.14
N ASP A 268 -6.70 4.15 -11.27
CA ASP A 268 -5.90 5.19 -10.64
C ASP A 268 -6.54 6.58 -10.80
N LEU A 269 -6.98 7.20 -9.71
CA LEU A 269 -7.45 8.59 -9.66
C LEU A 269 -6.38 9.54 -9.11
N ASP A 270 -5.14 9.05 -8.92
CA ASP A 270 -3.99 9.83 -8.45
C ASP A 270 -3.01 10.16 -9.61
N ASP A 271 -3.45 10.04 -10.88
CA ASP A 271 -2.72 10.58 -12.03
C ASP A 271 -3.16 12.05 -12.29
N PRO A 272 -2.31 13.06 -11.99
CA PRO A 272 -2.64 14.46 -12.23
C PRO A 272 -2.65 14.84 -13.72
N HIS A 273 -2.50 13.90 -14.66
CA HIS A 273 -2.51 14.17 -16.10
C HIS A 273 -3.86 13.99 -16.80
N ASP A 274 -4.93 13.61 -16.10
CA ASP A 274 -6.22 13.26 -16.74
C ASP A 274 -7.28 14.39 -16.69
N GLU A 275 -6.91 15.64 -16.36
CA GLU A 275 -7.85 16.78 -16.26
C GLU A 275 -7.99 17.63 -17.55
N PHE A 276 -7.37 17.24 -18.67
CA PHE A 276 -7.63 17.86 -19.98
C PHE A 276 -8.32 16.87 -20.90
N GLY A 277 -9.63 16.70 -20.70
CA GLY A 277 -10.50 16.11 -21.71
C GLY A 277 -10.43 16.95 -22.98
N GLU A 278 -9.89 16.37 -24.06
CA GLU A 278 -10.13 16.89 -25.40
C GLU A 278 -11.63 16.78 -25.69
N PRO A 279 -12.29 17.85 -26.19
CA PRO A 279 -13.69 17.78 -26.54
C PRO A 279 -13.88 16.92 -27.79
N ASP A 280 -14.78 15.95 -27.68
CA ASP A 280 -15.41 15.25 -28.79
C ASP A 280 -15.82 16.24 -29.89
N SER A 281 -15.28 16.06 -31.09
CA SER A 281 -15.89 16.57 -32.32
C SER A 281 -16.20 15.41 -33.25
N VAL A 282 -17.44 14.92 -33.13
CA VAL A 282 -18.09 14.10 -34.14
C VAL A 282 -18.94 15.02 -35.00
N SER A 283 -18.64 15.10 -36.29
CA SER A 283 -19.62 15.17 -37.39
C SER A 283 -18.91 15.11 -38.76
N ASP A 284 -18.74 13.89 -39.30
CA ASP A 284 -19.24 13.34 -40.59
C ASP A 284 -19.51 14.28 -41.81
N PRO A 285 -19.74 13.76 -43.04
CA PRO A 285 -18.88 12.95 -43.91
C PRO A 285 -18.97 13.39 -45.40
N VAL A 286 -17.95 13.23 -46.26
CA VAL A 286 -18.19 13.24 -47.73
C VAL A 286 -17.25 12.29 -48.46
N SER A 287 -17.89 11.35 -49.14
CA SER A 287 -17.39 10.40 -50.14
C SER A 287 -16.67 11.05 -51.32
N ALA A 288 -15.62 10.42 -51.83
CA ALA A 288 -15.42 10.29 -53.28
C ALA A 288 -14.39 9.18 -53.59
N ASN A 289 -14.88 8.18 -54.32
CA ASN A 289 -14.15 7.21 -55.12
C ASN A 289 -13.05 7.86 -55.96
N ILE A 290 -11.89 7.20 -56.12
CA ILE A 290 -11.26 6.94 -57.43
C ILE A 290 -10.54 5.57 -57.39
N ASP A 291 -10.80 4.79 -58.43
CA ASP A 291 -10.36 3.42 -58.75
C ASP A 291 -8.84 3.16 -58.77
N PRO A 292 -8.42 1.89 -58.62
CA PRO A 292 -7.08 1.42 -58.98
C PRO A 292 -7.06 0.75 -60.37
N HIS A 293 -5.98 0.98 -61.15
CA HIS A 293 -5.31 0.08 -62.13
C HIS A 293 -4.70 0.85 -63.34
N PRO A 294 -3.81 0.24 -64.16
CA PRO A 294 -2.60 -0.54 -63.86
C PRO A 294 -1.42 -0.22 -64.83
N ALA A 295 -0.31 -0.98 -64.67
CA ALA A 295 0.81 -1.17 -65.61
C ALA A 295 1.71 0.07 -65.83
N GLY A 296 3.02 -0.02 -66.01
CA GLY A 296 3.93 -1.11 -66.33
C GLY A 296 5.06 -0.51 -67.18
N VAL A 297 6.31 -0.90 -66.87
CA VAL A 297 7.50 -0.96 -67.75
C VAL A 297 7.93 0.33 -68.49
N VAL A 298 9.22 0.69 -68.36
CA VAL A 298 10.24 0.79 -69.44
C VAL A 298 11.39 1.69 -68.96
N GLN A 299 12.59 1.09 -69.01
CA GLN A 299 13.97 1.64 -68.99
C GLN A 299 14.53 2.22 -67.69
#